data_AF-F6GPK5-F1
#
_entry.id   AF-F6GPK5-F1
#
_cell.length_a   1.000
_cell.length_b   1.000
_cell.length_c   1.000
_cell.angle_alpha   90.00
_cell.angle_beta   90.00
_cell.angle_gamma   90.00
#
_symmetry.space_group_name_H-M   'P 1'
#
loop_
_entity.id
_entity.type
_entity.pdbx_description
1 polymer ?
#
loop_
_entity_poly.entity_id
_entity_poly.type
_entity_poly.pdbx_seq_one_letter_code
_entity_poly.pdbx_strand_id
1 'polypeptide(L)' 'FWTINGKFQQSGQKLFIPQITRNHSGLYACSVHNSATGKEISKSMTVKVSGPCHGDLTEFQS' A
#
# COMPACT_ATOMS: atom_id res chain seq x y z
N PHE A 1 -4.35 -10.77 7.06
CA PHE A 1 -3.98 -10.60 5.65
C PHE A 1 -3.97 -9.11 5.31
N TRP A 2 -3.25 -8.76 4.26
CA TRP A 2 -3.12 -7.39 3.77
C TRP A 2 -3.91 -7.20 2.48
N THR A 3 -4.58 -6.05 2.36
CA THR A 3 -5.20 -5.60 1.11
C THR A 3 -4.70 -4.22 0.74
N ILE A 4 -4.63 -3.96 -0.57
CA ILE A 4 -4.40 -2.63 -1.15
C ILE A 4 -5.58 -2.36 -2.07
N ASN A 5 -6.30 -1.26 -1.82
CA ASN A 5 -7.53 -0.90 -2.54
C ASN A 5 -8.54 -2.06 -2.60
N GLY A 6 -8.70 -2.76 -1.46
CA GLY A 6 -9.60 -3.91 -1.33
C GLY A 6 -9.11 -5.22 -1.97
N LYS A 7 -7.97 -5.22 -2.69
CA LYS A 7 -7.41 -6.42 -3.31
C LYS A 7 -6.41 -7.10 -2.39
N PHE A 8 -6.57 -8.41 -2.17
CA PHE A 8 -5.61 -9.23 -1.41
C PHE A 8 -4.20 -9.11 -1.99
N GLN A 9 -3.22 -8.93 -1.11
CA GLN A 9 -1.81 -8.90 -1.47
C GLN A 9 -1.07 -10.10 -0.90
N GLN A 10 -1.07 -10.24 0.43
CA GLN A 10 -0.39 -11.33 1.11
C GLN A 10 -0.96 -11.58 2.51
N SER A 11 -0.68 -12.77 3.03
CA SER A 11 -0.88 -13.10 4.44
C SER A 11 0.38 -12.78 5.27
N GLY A 12 0.22 -12.72 6.59
CA GLY A 12 1.31 -12.46 7.53
C GLY A 12 1.18 -11.15 8.30
N GLN A 13 2.02 -10.99 9.32
CA GLN A 13 2.00 -9.83 10.21
C GLN A 13 2.49 -8.54 9.54
N LYS A 14 3.34 -8.66 8.51
CA LYS A 14 3.96 -7.53 7.80
C LYS A 14 3.73 -7.63 6.30
N LEU A 15 3.42 -6.50 5.67
CA LEU A 15 3.43 -6.33 4.22
C LEU A 15 4.80 -5.74 3.82
N PHE A 16 5.47 -6.36 2.87
CA PHE A 16 6.78 -5.88 2.39
C PHE A 16 6.73 -5.63 0.88
N ILE A 17 6.98 -4.38 0.47
CA ILE A 17 6.97 -3.94 -0.93
C ILE A 17 8.36 -3.37 -1.24
N PRO A 18 9.29 -4.17 -1.81
CA PRO A 18 10.68 -3.75 -1.96
C PRO A 18 10.90 -2.67 -3.02
N GLN A 19 10.14 -2.69 -4.11
CA GLN A 19 10.26 -1.76 -5.24
C GLN A 19 9.01 -0.90 -5.37
N ILE A 20 8.90 0.12 -4.51
CA ILE A 20 7.74 0.98 -4.47
C ILE A 20 7.70 1.96 -5.65
N THR A 21 6.51 2.22 -6.15
CA THR A 21 6.22 3.14 -7.27
C THR A 21 4.98 3.95 -6.93
N ARG A 22 4.70 5.03 -7.67
CA ARG A 22 3.50 5.87 -7.45
C ARG A 22 2.18 5.07 -7.48
N ASN A 23 2.13 3.99 -8.25
CA ASN A 23 0.96 3.10 -8.36
C ASN A 23 0.67 2.30 -7.08
N HIS A 24 1.60 2.26 -6.14
CA HIS A 24 1.38 1.67 -4.82
C HIS A 24 0.66 2.64 -3.86
N SER A 25 0.27 3.84 -4.30
CA SER A 25 -0.63 4.68 -3.51
C SER A 25 -2.01 4.03 -3.38
N GLY A 26 -2.67 4.19 -2.24
CA GLY A 26 -4.00 3.62 -2.03
C GLY A 26 -4.38 3.43 -0.57
N LEU A 27 -5.53 2.78 -0.37
CA LEU A 27 -6.00 2.35 0.94
C LEU A 27 -5.40 0.99 1.29
N TYR A 28 -4.55 0.97 2.29
CA TYR A 28 -3.97 -0.24 2.85
C TYR A 28 -4.81 -0.68 4.03
N ALA A 29 -5.15 -1.96 4.11
CA ALA A 29 -5.81 -2.53 5.28
C ALA A 29 -5.14 -3.83 5.73
N CYS A 30 -5.06 -4.01 7.04
CA CYS A 30 -4.69 -5.27 7.67
C CYS A 30 -5.91 -5.82 8.41
N SER A 31 -6.35 -7.01 8.00
CA SER A 31 -7.41 -7.76 8.67
C SER A 31 -6.83 -8.97 9.40
N VAL A 32 -7.25 -9.18 10.64
CA VAL A 32 -6.90 -10.34 11.46
C VAL A 32 -8.17 -11.13 11.75
N HIS A 33 -8.15 -12.41 11.41
CA HIS A 33 -9.26 -13.33 11.63
C HIS A 33 -8.87 -14.36 12.70
N ASN A 34 -9.72 -14.56 13.69
CA ASN A 34 -9.59 -15.61 14.69
C ASN A 34 -10.60 -16.71 14.39
N SER A 35 -10.12 -17.82 13.84
CA SER A 35 -10.96 -18.95 13.42
C SER A 35 -11.70 -19.63 14.58
N ALA A 36 -11.15 -19.60 15.80
CA ALA A 36 -11.81 -20.18 16.97
C ALA A 36 -13.07 -19.41 17.40
N THR A 37 -13.10 -18.10 17.15
CA THR A 37 -14.23 -17.22 17.53
C THR A 37 -15.03 -16.70 16.34
N GLY A 38 -14.56 -16.91 15.12
CA GLY A 38 -15.11 -16.33 13.90
C GLY A 38 -14.93 -14.82 13.77
N LYS A 39 -14.27 -14.15 14.72
CA LYS A 39 -14.13 -12.69 14.74
C LYS A 39 -13.07 -12.22 13.74
N GLU A 40 -13.38 -11.14 13.03
CA GLU A 40 -12.43 -10.39 12.21
C GLU A 40 -12.35 -8.95 12.71
N ILE A 41 -11.13 -8.42 12.79
CA ILE A 41 -10.87 -7.00 13.04
C ILE A 41 -9.98 -6.47 11.92
N SER A 42 -10.28 -5.28 11.43
CA SER A 42 -9.48 -4.60 10.41
C SER A 42 -9.04 -3.21 10.87
N LYS A 43 -7.85 -2.80 10.42
CA LYS A 43 -7.38 -1.41 10.49
C LYS A 43 -6.83 -0.99 9.14
N SER A 44 -7.11 0.25 8.76
CA SER A 44 -6.72 0.80 7.46
C SER A 44 -6.00 2.12 7.56
N MET A 45 -5.16 2.41 6.56
CA MET A 45 -4.52 3.70 6.35
C MET A 45 -4.39 4.02 4.87
N THR A 46 -4.50 5.30 4.51
CA THR A 46 -4.23 5.76 3.15
C THR A 46 -2.76 6.11 3.01
N VAL A 47 -2.09 5.49 2.04
CA VAL A 47 -0.68 5.74 1.71
C VAL A 47 -0.61 6.50 0.38
N LYS A 48 0.20 7.57 0.35
CA LYS A 48 0.50 8.34 -0.86
C LYS A 48 1.99 8.24 -1.14
N VAL A 49 2.35 7.73 -2.31
CA VAL A 49 3.73 7.63 -2.79
C VAL A 49 3.99 8.77 -3.75
N SER A 50 4.84 9.72 -3.36
CA SER A 50 5.37 10.75 -4.25
C SER A 50 6.58 10.21 -5.01
N GLY A 51 6.79 10.72 -6.23
CA GLY A 51 8.08 10.50 -6.89
C GLY A 51 9.10 11.55 -6.46
N PRO A 52 10.35 11.41 -6.90
CA PRO A 52 11.35 12.44 -6.66
C PRO A 52 10.86 13.77 -7.25
N CYS A 53 11.01 14.85 -6.49
CA CYS A 53 10.86 16.19 -7.02
C CYS A 53 11.99 16.42 -8.01
N HIS A 54 11.74 16.21 -9.31
CA HIS A 54 12.58 16.79 -10.34
C HIS A 54 12.08 18.22 -10.50
N GLY A 55 12.79 19.18 -9.92
CA GLY A 55 12.71 20.54 -10.44
C GLY A 55 12.98 20.48 -11.95
N ASP A 56 12.18 21.21 -12.71
CA ASP A 56 12.12 21.23 -14.17
C ASP A 56 13.48 21.00 -14.85
N LEU A 57 13.62 19.86 -15.54
CA LEU A 57 14.74 19.59 -16.45
C LEU A 57 14.25 19.51 -17.90
N THR A 58 13.08 20.09 -18.21
CA THR A 58 12.49 20.05 -19.54
C THR A 58 12.53 21.37 -20.31
N GLU A 59 13.28 22.38 -19.86
CA GLU A 59 13.53 23.61 -20.64
C GLU A 59 15.02 23.82 -20.99
N PHE A 60 15.71 22.78 -21.47
CA PHE A 60 17.01 22.96 -22.14
C PHE A 60 17.23 22.14 -23.42
N GLN A 61 16.20 21.49 -23.98
CA GLN A 61 16.26 20.95 -25.35
C GLN A 61 14.91 20.98 -26.06
N SER A 62 14.55 22.14 -26.62
CA SER A 62 14.22 22.34 -28.04
C SER A 62 13.90 23.81 -28.32
#